data_AF-A0A3D0S2W1-F1
#
_entry.id   AF-A0A3D0S2W1-F1
#
_cell.length_a   1.000
_cell.length_b   1.000
_cell.length_c   1.000
_cell.angle_alpha   90.00
_cell.angle_beta   90.00
_cell.angle_gamma   90.00
#
_symmetry.space_group_name_H-M   'P 1'
#
loop_
_entity.id
_entity.type
_entity.pdbx_description
1 polymer ?
#
loop_
_entity_poly.entity_id
_entity_poly.type
_entity_poly.pdbx_seq_one_letter_code
_entity_poly.pdbx_strand_id
1 'polypeptide(L)'
;MSIDQAGFRRLPFLAEGQIVQIGIVVPDLKAALRTWSAALGLGPWIGFHFTPETVQDFTYRGEPATYSIDIAMTGAGPQVELIEVHGEQSLYHEWTDVHGYGIQHLGIRVAEMEPVKQEMLDAGYELIQSGHGYGAAGDGAFAYFDTLEEFGTIFELIQVPAERRTPDFVWPDPV
;
A
#
# COMPACT_ATOMS: atom_id res chain seq x y z
N MET A 1 -19.59 10.20 16.30
CA MET A 1 -19.68 9.05 15.38
C MET A 1 -21.07 8.44 15.43
N SER A 2 -21.69 8.18 14.28
CA SER A 2 -22.99 7.50 14.22
C SER A 2 -22.76 6.02 13.98
N ILE A 3 -23.16 5.20 14.93
CA ILE A 3 -23.34 3.76 14.75
C ILE A 3 -24.60 3.60 13.90
N ASP A 4 -24.60 2.73 12.89
CA ASP A 4 -25.81 2.47 12.11
C ASP A 4 -26.83 1.66 12.94
N GLN A 5 -28.05 1.48 12.42
CA GLN A 5 -29.11 0.77 13.14
C GLN A 5 -28.79 -0.72 13.40
N ALA A 6 -27.74 -1.27 12.78
CA ALA A 6 -27.29 -2.64 12.93
C ALA A 6 -26.04 -2.78 13.82
N GLY A 7 -25.53 -1.67 14.37
CA GLY A 7 -24.36 -1.70 15.25
C GLY A 7 -23.02 -1.55 14.53
N PHE A 8 -23.02 -1.33 13.21
CA PHE A 8 -21.79 -1.20 12.44
C PHE A 8 -21.26 0.23 12.48
N ARG A 9 -19.93 0.35 12.60
CA ARG A 9 -19.24 1.64 12.53
C ARG A 9 -19.17 2.05 11.06
N ARG A 10 -19.81 3.17 10.72
CA ARG A 10 -19.77 3.68 9.35
C ARG A 10 -18.48 4.47 9.15
N LEU A 11 -17.74 4.14 8.10
CA LEU A 11 -16.60 4.90 7.56
C LEU A 11 -17.08 5.61 6.28
N PRO A 12 -17.84 6.72 6.37
CA PRO A 12 -18.46 7.36 5.22
C PRO A 12 -17.52 7.66 4.05
N PHE A 13 -16.27 8.07 4.26
CA PHE A 13 -15.36 8.30 3.13
C PHE A 13 -14.84 7.00 2.50
N LEU A 14 -14.70 5.91 3.26
CA LEU A 14 -14.40 4.60 2.67
C LEU A 14 -15.58 4.03 1.87
N ALA A 15 -16.81 4.42 2.19
CA ALA A 15 -17.98 4.02 1.42
C ALA A 15 -18.01 4.67 0.01
N GLU A 16 -17.36 5.82 -0.14
CA GLU A 16 -17.12 6.47 -1.44
C GLU A 16 -15.77 6.08 -2.07
N GLY A 17 -14.84 5.60 -1.24
CA GLY A 17 -13.55 5.07 -1.65
C GLY A 17 -13.68 3.78 -2.48
N GLN A 18 -12.77 3.62 -3.44
CA GLN A 18 -12.70 2.42 -4.27
C GLN A 18 -11.52 1.56 -3.80
N ILE A 19 -11.76 0.27 -3.57
CA ILE A 19 -10.68 -0.72 -3.47
C ILE A 19 -10.04 -0.81 -4.85
N VAL A 20 -8.81 -0.34 -4.96
CA VAL A 20 -8.08 -0.22 -6.23
C VAL A 20 -6.84 -1.09 -6.29
N GLN A 21 -6.39 -1.66 -5.18
CA GLN A 21 -5.13 -2.40 -5.11
C GLN A 21 -5.21 -3.55 -4.10
N ILE A 22 -4.53 -4.65 -4.40
CA ILE A 22 -4.28 -5.78 -3.51
C ILE A 22 -2.77 -5.90 -3.39
N GLY A 23 -2.24 -5.60 -2.19
CA GLY A 23 -0.83 -5.68 -1.89
C GLY A 23 -0.42 -7.04 -1.37
N ILE A 24 0.63 -7.61 -1.97
CA ILE A 24 1.07 -8.98 -1.73
C ILE A 24 2.57 -8.97 -1.43
N VAL A 25 2.93 -9.37 -0.21
CA VAL A 25 4.33 -9.44 0.21
C VAL A 25 4.94 -10.75 -0.30
N VAL A 26 6.10 -10.66 -0.94
CA VAL A 26 6.82 -11.78 -1.55
C VAL A 26 8.28 -11.81 -1.10
N PRO A 27 8.92 -12.99 -1.07
CA PRO A 27 10.32 -13.12 -0.65
C PRO A 27 11.34 -12.66 -1.70
N ASP A 28 10.96 -12.64 -2.97
CA ASP A 28 11.80 -12.27 -4.11
C ASP A 28 10.87 -11.75 -5.22
N LEU A 29 10.92 -10.44 -5.47
CA LEU A 29 10.05 -9.75 -6.41
C LEU A 29 10.29 -10.26 -7.83
N LYS A 30 11.54 -10.48 -8.22
CA LYS A 30 11.88 -10.91 -9.59
C LYS A 30 11.36 -12.31 -9.89
N ALA A 31 11.43 -13.22 -8.92
CA ALA A 31 10.88 -14.56 -9.00
C ALA A 31 9.35 -14.54 -9.01
N ALA A 32 8.73 -13.68 -8.21
CA ALA A 32 7.30 -13.48 -8.21
C ALA A 32 6.81 -12.92 -9.55
N LEU A 33 7.43 -11.87 -10.09
CA LEU A 33 7.12 -11.31 -11.41
C LEU A 33 7.13 -12.36 -12.51
N ARG A 34 8.17 -13.21 -12.57
CA ARG A 34 8.23 -14.34 -13.52
C ARG A 34 7.05 -15.30 -13.34
N THR A 35 6.79 -15.71 -12.10
CA THR A 35 5.76 -16.71 -11.79
C THR A 35 4.36 -16.17 -12.09
N TRP A 36 4.04 -14.97 -11.63
CA TRP A 36 2.74 -14.33 -11.79
C TRP A 36 2.46 -14.01 -13.26
N SER A 37 3.43 -13.47 -14.00
CA SER A 37 3.26 -13.25 -15.43
C SER A 37 3.07 -14.55 -16.21
N ALA A 38 3.87 -15.58 -15.93
CA ALA A 38 3.79 -16.84 -16.66
C ALA A 38 2.52 -17.64 -16.34
N ALA A 39 2.11 -17.68 -15.06
CA ALA A 39 0.98 -18.50 -14.62
C ALA A 39 -0.37 -17.81 -14.83
N LEU A 40 -0.44 -16.49 -14.63
CA LEU A 40 -1.71 -15.74 -14.61
C LEU A 40 -1.85 -14.76 -15.78
N GLY A 41 -0.80 -14.56 -16.58
CA GLY A 41 -0.83 -13.59 -17.69
C GLY A 41 -0.85 -12.13 -17.22
N LEU A 42 -0.45 -11.86 -15.97
CA LEU A 42 -0.42 -10.52 -15.41
C LEU A 42 0.79 -9.71 -15.90
N GLY A 43 0.56 -8.43 -16.15
CA GLY A 43 1.56 -7.48 -16.64
C GLY A 43 1.00 -6.61 -17.80
N PRO A 44 1.81 -5.69 -18.35
CA PRO A 44 3.15 -5.33 -17.87
C PRO A 44 3.09 -4.74 -16.45
N TRP A 45 4.17 -4.94 -15.72
CA TRP A 45 4.36 -4.45 -14.36
C TRP A 45 5.14 -3.15 -14.38
N ILE A 46 4.73 -2.22 -13.53
CA ILE A 46 5.39 -0.94 -13.34
C ILE A 46 6.05 -0.97 -11.96
N GLY A 47 7.37 -0.82 -11.94
CA GLY A 47 8.20 -1.03 -10.76
C GLY A 47 8.74 0.25 -10.14
N PHE A 48 8.77 0.29 -8.81
CA PHE A 48 9.31 1.40 -8.03
C PHE A 48 10.13 0.89 -6.85
N HIS A 49 11.26 1.54 -6.60
CA HIS A 49 12.06 1.41 -5.39
C HIS A 49 11.77 2.60 -4.46
N PHE A 50 11.29 2.32 -3.25
CA PHE A 50 11.03 3.34 -2.24
C PHE A 50 11.97 3.19 -1.04
N THR A 51 12.61 4.30 -0.69
CA THR A 51 13.52 4.46 0.45
C THR A 51 13.13 5.68 1.29
N PRO A 52 13.68 5.83 2.51
CA PRO A 52 13.51 7.04 3.33
C PRO A 52 13.95 8.35 2.65
N GLU A 53 14.82 8.28 1.63
CA GLU A 53 15.24 9.46 0.85
C GLU A 53 14.26 9.82 -0.27
N THR A 54 13.49 8.85 -0.77
CA THR A 54 12.55 9.04 -1.89
C THR A 54 11.11 9.32 -1.45
N VAL A 55 10.78 8.97 -0.20
CA VAL A 55 9.46 9.18 0.40
C VAL A 55 9.61 10.12 1.58
N GLN A 56 8.92 11.25 1.51
CA GLN A 56 8.96 12.26 2.57
C GLN A 56 8.16 11.80 3.78
N ASP A 57 8.67 12.11 4.97
CA ASP A 57 8.11 11.69 6.26
C ASP A 57 7.71 10.20 6.27
N PHE A 58 8.57 9.35 5.69
CA PHE A 58 8.35 7.92 5.68
C PHE A 58 8.47 7.39 7.11
N THR A 59 7.36 6.94 7.67
CA THR A 59 7.26 6.53 9.08
C THR A 59 6.71 5.12 9.21
N TYR A 60 7.15 4.45 10.28
CA TYR A 60 6.68 3.15 10.72
C TYR A 60 6.58 3.14 12.25
N ARG A 61 5.40 2.80 12.79
CA ARG A 61 5.03 2.88 14.21
C ARG A 61 5.40 4.23 14.86
N GLY A 62 5.19 5.32 14.11
CA GLY A 62 5.45 6.69 14.56
C GLY A 62 6.92 7.13 14.50
N GLU A 63 7.85 6.24 14.18
CA GLU A 63 9.27 6.53 14.04
C GLU A 63 9.67 6.61 12.55
N PRO A 64 10.76 7.32 12.19
CA PRO A 64 11.28 7.30 10.84
C PRO A 64 11.59 5.87 10.36
N ALA A 65 11.11 5.52 9.17
CA ALA A 65 11.38 4.23 8.56
C ALA A 65 12.87 4.08 8.22
N THR A 66 13.41 2.88 8.40
CA THR A 66 14.83 2.52 8.13
C THR A 66 14.98 1.39 7.11
N TYR A 67 13.88 1.01 6.47
CA TYR A 67 13.82 -0.04 5.45
C TYR A 67 13.47 0.58 4.08
N SER A 68 13.68 -0.21 3.04
CA SER A 68 13.21 0.10 1.69
C SER A 68 12.30 -1.00 1.17
N ILE A 69 11.53 -0.68 0.14
CA ILE A 69 10.68 -1.64 -0.56
C ILE A 69 10.89 -1.54 -2.06
N ASP A 70 10.89 -2.69 -2.71
CA ASP A 70 10.65 -2.79 -4.14
C ASP A 70 9.21 -3.21 -4.35
N ILE A 71 8.49 -2.45 -5.17
CA ILE A 71 7.12 -2.77 -5.55
C ILE A 71 7.02 -2.94 -7.05
N ALA A 72 6.07 -3.77 -7.48
CA ALA A 72 5.66 -3.84 -8.88
C ALA A 72 4.15 -4.01 -8.96
N MET A 73 3.49 -3.13 -9.72
CA MET A 73 2.03 -3.10 -9.83
C MET A 73 1.55 -3.29 -11.26
N THR A 74 0.42 -3.97 -11.43
CA THR A 74 -0.28 -4.06 -12.72
C THR A 74 -1.06 -2.79 -13.05
N GLY A 75 -1.23 -2.47 -14.34
CA GLY A 75 -1.95 -1.26 -14.76
C GLY A 75 -3.48 -1.29 -14.57
N ALA A 76 -4.12 -2.46 -14.63
CA ALA A 76 -5.58 -2.60 -14.56
C ALA A 76 -6.08 -2.80 -13.12
N GLY A 77 -7.26 -2.23 -12.80
CA GLY A 77 -7.86 -2.25 -11.47
C GLY A 77 -8.83 -3.43 -11.22
N PRO A 78 -8.83 -4.04 -10.02
CA PRO A 78 -7.91 -3.78 -8.92
C PRO A 78 -6.48 -4.22 -9.27
N GLN A 79 -5.52 -3.35 -8.97
CA GLN A 79 -4.11 -3.56 -9.22
C GLN A 79 -3.60 -4.69 -8.33
N VAL A 80 -2.89 -5.65 -8.91
CA VAL A 80 -2.05 -6.54 -8.11
C VAL A 80 -0.73 -5.82 -7.90
N GLU A 81 -0.34 -5.64 -6.64
CA GLU A 81 0.96 -5.11 -6.25
C GLU A 81 1.76 -6.20 -5.54
N LEU A 82 2.96 -6.48 -6.05
CA LEU A 82 3.92 -7.38 -5.43
C LEU A 82 4.97 -6.54 -4.70
N ILE A 83 5.29 -6.90 -3.46
CA ILE A 83 6.13 -6.11 -2.56
C ILE A 83 7.24 -6.99 -2.01
N GLU A 84 8.49 -6.60 -2.22
CA GLU A 84 9.66 -7.16 -1.54
C GLU A 84 10.22 -6.08 -0.61
N VAL A 85 10.51 -6.46 0.64
CA VAL A 85 11.04 -5.54 1.65
C VAL A 85 12.52 -5.83 1.92
N HIS A 86 13.28 -4.77 2.13
CA HIS A 86 14.71 -4.83 2.44
C HIS A 86 15.01 -4.07 3.73
N GLY A 87 15.82 -4.65 4.62
CA GLY A 87 16.12 -4.11 5.95
C GLY A 87 15.72 -5.08 7.05
N GLU A 88 15.67 -4.63 8.31
CA GLU A 88 15.42 -5.52 9.46
C GLU A 88 14.12 -5.23 10.22
N GLN A 89 13.56 -4.02 10.12
CA GLN A 89 12.36 -3.65 10.89
C GLN A 89 11.38 -2.89 10.00
N SER A 90 10.19 -3.47 9.78
CA SER A 90 9.10 -2.86 9.02
C SER A 90 7.77 -3.58 9.28
N LEU A 91 6.68 -2.95 8.88
CA LEU A 91 5.35 -3.58 8.85
C LEU A 91 5.35 -4.89 8.06
N TYR A 92 6.13 -4.95 6.98
CA TYR A 92 6.22 -6.14 6.14
C TYR A 92 6.87 -7.31 6.87
N HIS A 93 7.92 -7.07 7.66
CA HIS A 93 8.53 -8.10 8.51
C HIS A 93 7.57 -8.57 9.60
N GLU A 94 6.92 -7.64 10.32
CA GLU A 94 5.89 -8.00 11.32
C GLU A 94 4.78 -8.87 10.73
N TRP A 95 4.34 -8.54 9.51
CA TRP A 95 3.35 -9.33 8.79
C TRP A 95 3.88 -10.74 8.49
N THR A 96 5.05 -10.86 7.86
CA THR A 96 5.58 -12.13 7.39
C THR A 96 6.01 -13.07 8.51
N ASP A 97 6.45 -12.53 9.65
CA ASP A 97 6.83 -13.34 10.81
C ASP A 97 5.65 -14.10 11.43
N VAL A 98 4.44 -13.53 11.31
CA VAL A 98 3.22 -14.11 11.87
C VAL A 98 2.41 -14.90 10.83
N HIS A 99 2.29 -14.37 9.61
CA HIS A 99 1.37 -14.88 8.59
C HIS A 99 2.08 -15.56 7.41
N GLY A 100 3.40 -15.36 7.27
CA GLY A 100 4.14 -15.66 6.05
C GLY A 100 3.85 -14.69 4.91
N TYR A 101 4.38 -15.01 3.73
CA TYR A 101 4.17 -14.24 2.50
C TYR A 101 2.74 -14.42 1.96
N GLY A 102 2.15 -13.36 1.42
CA GLY A 102 0.77 -13.38 0.94
C GLY A 102 0.12 -12.00 0.85
N ILE A 103 -1.20 -11.97 0.66
CA ILE A 103 -2.00 -10.74 0.63
C ILE A 103 -1.93 -10.09 2.01
N GLN A 104 -1.42 -8.87 2.07
CA GLN A 104 -1.26 -8.10 3.32
C GLN A 104 -2.33 -7.03 3.44
N HIS A 105 -2.57 -6.28 2.36
CA HIS A 105 -3.40 -5.09 2.43
C HIS A 105 -4.33 -4.93 1.23
N LEU A 106 -5.41 -4.17 1.46
CA LEU A 106 -6.25 -3.61 0.42
C LEU A 106 -5.98 -2.11 0.31
N GLY A 107 -5.62 -1.66 -0.88
CA GLY A 107 -5.42 -0.25 -1.18
C GLY A 107 -6.73 0.41 -1.57
N ILE A 108 -7.09 1.46 -0.84
CA ILE A 108 -8.32 2.24 -1.01
C ILE A 108 -7.94 3.63 -1.50
N ARG A 109 -8.43 3.99 -2.69
CA ARG A 109 -8.19 5.32 -3.25
C ARG A 109 -8.98 6.37 -2.48
N VAL A 110 -8.30 7.43 -2.07
CA VAL A 110 -8.88 8.62 -1.46
C VAL A 110 -8.55 9.87 -2.27
N ALA A 111 -9.44 10.87 -2.24
CA ALA A 111 -9.20 12.15 -2.91
C ALA A 111 -8.20 13.02 -2.14
N GLU A 112 -8.36 13.07 -0.80
CA GLU A 112 -7.52 13.83 0.11
C GLU A 112 -7.14 12.97 1.31
N MET A 113 -5.85 12.92 1.65
CA MET A 113 -5.31 12.05 2.69
C MET A 113 -5.72 12.51 4.09
N GLU A 114 -5.45 13.77 4.45
CA GLU A 114 -5.58 14.23 5.83
C GLU A 114 -7.00 14.07 6.42
N PRO A 115 -8.09 14.42 5.71
CA PRO A 115 -9.44 14.23 6.24
C PRO A 115 -9.77 12.74 6.50
N VAL A 116 -9.39 11.85 5.59
CA VAL A 116 -9.70 10.41 5.72
C VAL A 116 -8.80 9.75 6.75
N LYS A 117 -7.52 10.16 6.83
CA LYS A 117 -6.60 9.75 7.88
C LYS A 117 -7.17 10.11 9.26
N GLN A 118 -7.67 11.33 9.44
CA GLN A 118 -8.28 11.76 10.69
C GLN A 118 -9.55 10.95 11.01
N GLU A 119 -10.37 10.62 10.02
CA GLU A 119 -11.54 9.77 10.23
C GLU A 119 -11.15 8.36 10.72
N MET A 120 -10.11 7.75 10.16
CA MET A 120 -9.60 6.45 10.61
C MET A 120 -9.06 6.52 12.05
N LEU A 121 -8.39 7.60 12.41
CA LEU A 121 -7.90 7.84 13.79
C LEU A 121 -9.06 8.07 14.77
N ASP A 122 -10.07 8.87 14.39
CA ASP A 122 -11.29 9.04 15.18
C ASP A 122 -12.10 7.73 15.28
N ALA A 123 -11.91 6.85 14.28
CA ALA A 123 -12.40 5.48 14.27
C ALA A 123 -11.56 4.54 15.15
N GLY A 124 -10.51 5.02 15.80
CA GLY A 124 -9.69 4.24 16.71
C GLY A 124 -8.81 3.20 16.02
N TYR A 125 -8.65 3.26 14.69
CA TYR A 125 -7.65 2.45 13.99
C TYR A 125 -6.27 3.09 14.17
N GLU A 126 -5.28 2.25 14.47
CA GLU A 126 -3.89 2.69 14.65
C GLU A 126 -3.25 2.98 13.29
N LEU A 127 -2.61 4.14 13.14
CA LEU A 127 -1.75 4.41 11.98
C LEU A 127 -0.44 3.65 12.15
N ILE A 128 -0.18 2.68 11.28
CA ILE A 128 1.00 1.82 11.35
C ILE A 128 2.18 2.43 10.58
N GLN A 129 1.92 2.95 9.38
CA GLN A 129 2.96 3.46 8.49
C GLN A 129 2.36 4.54 7.60
N SER A 130 3.16 5.55 7.25
CA SER A 130 2.72 6.58 6.30
C SER A 130 3.90 7.20 5.56
N GLY A 131 3.61 7.89 4.47
CA GLY A 131 4.59 8.62 3.70
C GLY A 131 3.92 9.42 2.60
N HIS A 132 4.64 10.39 2.06
CA HIS A 132 4.12 11.26 1.01
C HIS A 132 5.20 11.72 0.03
N GLY A 133 4.77 12.39 -1.02
CA GLY A 133 5.65 13.00 -2.01
C GLY A 133 6.32 12.02 -2.97
N TYR A 134 5.70 10.86 -3.22
CA TYR A 134 6.20 9.87 -4.17
C TYR A 134 5.83 10.18 -5.64
N GLY A 135 5.04 11.24 -5.89
CA GLY A 135 4.71 11.77 -7.21
C GLY A 135 5.84 12.59 -7.83
N ALA A 136 5.77 12.81 -9.15
CA ALA A 136 6.78 13.56 -9.90
C ALA A 136 6.94 15.02 -9.41
N ALA A 137 5.87 15.60 -8.88
CA ALA A 137 5.85 16.95 -8.32
C ALA A 137 5.99 16.98 -6.78
N GLY A 138 6.33 15.85 -6.15
CA GLY A 138 6.36 15.74 -4.69
C GLY A 138 4.98 15.71 -4.05
N ASP A 139 3.94 15.34 -4.80
CA ASP A 139 2.59 15.08 -4.32
C ASP A 139 2.32 13.58 -4.14
N GLY A 140 1.08 13.23 -3.77
CA GLY A 140 0.68 11.85 -3.43
C GLY A 140 1.04 11.46 -2.01
N ALA A 141 0.25 10.56 -1.43
CA ALA A 141 0.45 10.08 -0.07
C ALA A 141 -0.11 8.67 0.12
N PHE A 142 0.41 7.95 1.11
CA PHE A 142 -0.13 6.68 1.59
C PHE A 142 -0.18 6.66 3.12
N ALA A 143 -1.14 5.91 3.66
CA ALA A 143 -1.29 5.69 5.10
C ALA A 143 -1.89 4.30 5.37
N TYR A 144 -1.19 3.50 6.16
CA TYR A 144 -1.56 2.13 6.52
C TYR A 144 -2.18 2.11 7.91
N PHE A 145 -3.32 1.45 8.05
CA PHE A 145 -4.05 1.35 9.31
C PHE A 145 -4.22 -0.09 9.77
N ASP A 146 -4.08 -0.33 11.07
CA ASP A 146 -4.37 -1.63 11.65
C ASP A 146 -5.88 -1.88 11.66
N THR A 147 -6.32 -2.65 10.67
CA THR A 147 -7.71 -3.06 10.46
C THR A 147 -7.84 -4.58 10.48
N LEU A 148 -6.78 -5.29 10.89
CA LEU A 148 -6.67 -6.73 10.75
C LEU A 148 -7.72 -7.49 11.58
N GLU A 149 -7.95 -7.06 12.82
CA GLU A 149 -8.90 -7.70 13.73
C GLU A 149 -10.35 -7.64 13.19
N GLU A 150 -10.75 -6.50 12.63
CA GLU A 150 -12.13 -6.27 12.19
C GLU A 150 -12.38 -6.76 10.76
N PHE A 151 -11.43 -6.57 9.86
CA PHE A 151 -11.63 -6.81 8.42
C PHE A 151 -10.79 -7.98 7.86
N GLY A 152 -9.91 -8.57 8.66
CA GLY A 152 -9.03 -9.67 8.23
C GLY A 152 -7.90 -9.25 7.29
N THR A 153 -7.68 -7.94 7.10
CA THR A 153 -6.62 -7.38 6.27
C THR A 153 -6.28 -5.96 6.74
N ILE A 154 -5.08 -5.50 6.43
CA ILE A 154 -4.67 -4.10 6.62
C ILE A 154 -5.30 -3.25 5.51
N PHE A 155 -5.67 -2.01 5.83
CA PHE A 155 -6.10 -1.01 4.85
C PHE A 155 -4.98 0.00 4.60
N GLU A 156 -4.69 0.24 3.32
CA GLU A 156 -3.85 1.33 2.86
C GLU A 156 -4.75 2.40 2.22
N LEU A 157 -4.72 3.62 2.74
CA LEU A 157 -5.26 4.78 2.04
C LEU A 157 -4.25 5.23 0.99
N ILE A 158 -4.70 5.48 -0.24
CA ILE A 158 -3.85 5.91 -1.35
C ILE A 158 -4.41 7.20 -1.93
N GLN A 159 -3.70 8.31 -1.69
CA GLN A 159 -3.89 9.53 -2.48
C GLN A 159 -2.94 9.48 -3.67
N VAL A 160 -3.48 9.17 -4.84
CA VAL A 160 -2.69 9.02 -6.07
C VAL A 160 -2.18 10.40 -6.53
N PRO A 161 -0.89 10.55 -6.83
CA PRO A 161 -0.34 11.81 -7.34
C PRO A 161 -0.94 12.16 -8.70
N ALA A 162 -0.93 13.45 -9.02
CA ALA A 162 -1.35 13.96 -10.32
C ALA A 162 -0.52 13.35 -11.46
N GLU A 163 0.79 13.19 -11.21
CA GLU A 163 1.71 12.51 -12.10
C GLU A 163 2.62 11.58 -11.28
N ARG A 164 2.67 10.30 -11.66
CA ARG A 164 3.65 9.38 -11.09
C ARG A 164 5.04 9.74 -11.60
N ARG A 165 6.06 9.58 -10.75
CA ARG A 165 7.46 9.62 -11.21
C ARG A 165 7.72 8.54 -12.26
N THR A 166 8.78 8.71 -13.05
CA THR A 166 9.26 7.67 -13.95
C THR A 166 9.50 6.37 -13.17
N PRO A 167 8.98 5.22 -13.64
CA PRO A 167 9.22 3.95 -12.96
C PRO A 167 10.69 3.58 -13.02
N ASP A 168 11.18 2.91 -11.98
CA ASP A 168 12.56 2.44 -11.94
C ASP A 168 12.78 1.24 -12.87
N PHE A 169 11.71 0.48 -13.14
CA PHE A 169 11.70 -0.56 -14.17
C PHE A 169 10.29 -0.83 -14.70
N VAL A 170 10.23 -1.47 -15.86
CA VAL A 170 9.00 -2.08 -16.42
C VAL A 170 9.30 -3.55 -16.68
N TRP A 171 8.36 -4.44 -16.38
CA TRP A 171 8.53 -5.87 -16.59
C TRP A 171 7.36 -6.51 -17.37
N PRO A 172 7.61 -7.33 -18.40
CA PRO A 172 8.92 -7.53 -19.04
C PRO A 172 9.42 -6.24 -19.69
N ASP A 173 10.72 -6.17 -20.00
CA ASP A 173 11.29 -5.04 -20.71
C ASP A 173 10.50 -4.79 -22.02
N PRO A 174 10.15 -3.53 -22.34
CA PRO A 174 9.54 -3.20 -23.63
C PRO A 174 10.47 -3.62 -24.77
N VAL A 175 9.91 -4.25 -25.81
CA VAL A 175 10.63 -4.64 -27.04
C VAL A 175 10.85 -3.44 -27.94
#